data_AF-A0A1V4VIW2-F1
#
_entry.id   AF-A0A1V4VIW2-F1
#
_cell.length_a   1.000
_cell.length_b   1.000
_cell.length_c   1.000
_cell.angle_alpha   90.00
_cell.angle_beta   90.00
_cell.angle_gamma   90.00
#
_symmetry.space_group_name_H-M   'P 1'
#
loop_
_entity.id
_entity.type
_entity.pdbx_description
1 polymer ?
#
loop_
_entity_poly.entity_id
_entity_poly.type
_entity_poly.pdbx_seq_one_letter_code
_entity_poly.pdbx_strand_id
1 'polypeptide(L)'
;MLEKGLVDRINYLARKQRDGGLTEEEKREQHELRQKYLAHIRSQVVEALESAGFRPKNRKHGDACGCETCASEHRHDKNYLN
;
A
#
# COMPACT_ATOMS: atom_id res chain seq x y z
N MET A 1 8.65 -6.13 9.33
CA MET A 1 10.00 -5.72 8.87
C MET A 1 10.18 -6.27 7.46
N LEU A 2 10.58 -5.44 6.50
CA LEU A 2 10.93 -5.94 5.17
C LEU A 2 12.02 -6.99 5.29
N GLU A 3 11.84 -8.13 4.64
CA GLU A 3 12.83 -9.17 4.61
C GLU A 3 14.09 -8.63 3.92
N LYS A 4 15.23 -8.57 4.63
CA LYS A 4 16.47 -7.98 4.10
C LYS A 4 16.86 -8.62 2.75
N GLY A 5 16.61 -9.93 2.61
CA GLY A 5 16.85 -10.68 1.37
C GLY A 5 16.11 -10.15 0.14
N LEU A 6 14.93 -9.55 0.30
CA LEU A 6 14.16 -9.01 -0.82
C LEU A 6 14.86 -7.78 -1.43
N VAL A 7 15.28 -6.85 -0.57
CA VAL A 7 15.97 -5.61 -1.01
C VAL A 7 17.32 -5.95 -1.61
N ASP A 8 18.06 -6.88 -1.01
CA ASP A 8 19.35 -7.35 -1.52
C ASP A 8 19.22 -7.97 -2.90
N ARG A 9 18.17 -8.78 -3.14
CA ARG A 9 17.90 -9.38 -4.44
C ARG A 9 17.52 -8.34 -5.50
N ILE A 10 16.69 -7.35 -5.16
CA ILE A 10 16.38 -6.23 -6.07
C ILE A 10 17.66 -5.48 -6.46
N ASN A 11 18.54 -5.20 -5.49
CA ASN A 11 19.81 -4.51 -5.74
C ASN A 11 20.77 -5.33 -6.60
N TYR A 12 20.82 -6.64 -6.37
CA TYR A 12 21.58 -7.58 -7.21
C TYR A 12 21.11 -7.53 -8.66
N LEU A 13 19.80 -7.67 -8.90
CA LEU A 13 19.22 -7.62 -10.25
C LEU A 13 19.42 -6.24 -10.89
N ALA A 14 19.32 -5.15 -10.12
CA ALA A 14 19.57 -3.80 -10.62
C ALA A 14 21.04 -3.54 -10.99
N ARG A 15 22.01 -4.18 -10.31
CA ARG A 15 23.42 -4.16 -10.73
C ARG A 15 23.61 -4.95 -12.02
N LYS A 16 23.10 -6.18 -12.07
CA LYS A 16 23.19 -7.04 -13.26
C LYS A 16 22.58 -6.37 -14.51
N GLN A 17 21.44 -5.70 -14.35
CA GLN A 17 20.80 -4.93 -15.42
C GLN A 17 21.68 -3.83 -16.00
N ARG A 18 22.49 -3.16 -15.16
CA ARG A 18 23.40 -2.08 -15.57
C ARG A 18 24.64 -2.61 -16.28
N ASP A 19 25.20 -3.72 -15.81
CA ASP A 19 26.51 -4.20 -16.27
C ASP A 19 26.42 -5.11 -17.51
N GLY A 20 25.29 -5.81 -17.71
CA GLY A 20 25.17 -6.77 -18.82
C GLY A 20 23.74 -7.09 -19.25
N GLY A 21 22.74 -6.36 -18.75
CA GLY A 21 21.33 -6.65 -18.99
C GLY A 21 20.78 -7.81 -18.16
N LEU A 22 19.45 -7.96 -18.19
CA LEU A 22 18.73 -9.04 -17.51
C LEU A 22 18.14 -9.99 -18.53
N THR A 23 18.10 -11.28 -18.21
CA THR A 23 17.26 -12.23 -18.97
C THR A 23 15.78 -11.93 -18.73
N GLU A 24 14.89 -12.45 -19.57
CA GLU A 24 13.46 -12.22 -19.42
C GLU A 24 12.91 -12.76 -18.09
N GLU A 25 13.44 -13.89 -17.61
CA GLU A 25 13.10 -14.46 -16.31
C GLU A 25 13.51 -13.53 -15.17
N GLU A 26 14.70 -12.94 -15.25
CA GLU A 26 15.21 -12.02 -14.23
C GLU A 26 14.49 -10.68 -14.26
N LYS A 27 14.06 -10.20 -15.43
CA LYS A 27 13.19 -9.01 -15.53
C LYS A 27 11.86 -9.27 -14.83
N ARG A 28 11.26 -10.44 -15.05
CA ARG A 28 10.01 -10.84 -14.38
C ARG A 28 10.21 -10.93 -12.87
N GLU A 29 11.29 -11.58 -12.42
CA GLU A 29 11.65 -11.66 -11.00
C GLU A 29 11.81 -10.25 -10.40
N GLN A 30 12.57 -9.37 -11.06
CA GLN A 30 12.79 -8.00 -10.60
C GLN A 30 11.46 -7.23 -10.50
N HIS A 31 10.56 -7.41 -11.47
CA HIS A 31 9.24 -6.79 -11.46
C HIS A 31 8.42 -7.27 -10.26
N GLU A 32 8.31 -8.58 -10.05
CA GLU A 32 7.56 -9.16 -8.94
C GLU A 32 8.10 -8.71 -7.58
N LEU A 33 9.42 -8.70 -7.40
CA LEU A 33 10.06 -8.24 -6.18
C LEU A 33 9.80 -6.76 -5.92
N ARG A 34 9.86 -5.92 -6.96
CA ARG A 34 9.53 -4.48 -6.85
C ARG A 34 8.07 -4.26 -6.47
N GLN A 35 7.13 -5.04 -7.01
CA GLN A 35 5.72 -4.91 -6.64
C GLN A 35 5.48 -5.27 -5.17
N LYS A 36 6.09 -6.34 -4.68
CA LYS A 36 6.03 -6.73 -3.27
C LYS A 36 6.61 -5.64 -2.36
N TYR A 37 7.77 -5.08 -2.73
CA TYR A 37 8.38 -3.97 -2.01
C TYR A 37 7.46 -2.75 -1.94
N LEU A 38 6.93 -2.31 -3.09
CA LEU A 38 6.04 -1.15 -3.16
C LEU A 38 4.75 -1.35 -2.37
N ALA A 39 4.17 -2.55 -2.40
CA ALA A 39 2.98 -2.86 -1.60
C ALA A 39 3.26 -2.68 -0.09
N HIS A 40 4.40 -3.18 0.38
CA HIS A 40 4.78 -3.03 1.78
C HIS A 40 5.04 -1.57 2.16
N ILE A 41 5.81 -0.84 1.34
CA ILE A 41 6.08 0.59 1.56
C ILE A 41 4.78 1.40 1.56
N ARG A 42 3.84 1.12 0.64
CA ARG A 42 2.52 1.78 0.63
C ARG A 42 1.76 1.57 1.93
N SER A 43 1.73 0.34 2.47
CA SER A 43 1.09 0.06 3.77
C SER A 43 1.73 0.87 4.89
N GLN A 44 3.06 0.83 4.99
CA GLN A 44 3.80 1.56 6.03
C GLN A 44 3.58 3.07 5.96
N VAL A 45 3.55 3.64 4.75
CA VAL A 45 3.29 5.07 4.55
C VAL A 45 1.86 5.42 4.96
N VAL A 46 0.87 4.60 4.60
CA VAL A 46 -0.52 4.80 5.02
C VAL A 46 -0.64 4.76 6.54
N GLU A 47 -0.04 3.76 7.20
CA GLU A 47 -0.02 3.64 8.66
C GLU A 47 0.65 4.85 9.33
N ALA A 48 1.78 5.30 8.78
CA ALA A 48 2.48 6.49 9.29
C ALA A 48 1.64 7.77 9.13
N LEU A 49 0.96 7.94 8.00
CA LEU A 49 0.07 9.07 7.77
C LEU A 49 -1.17 9.03 8.69
N GLU A 50 -1.78 7.86 8.87
CA GLU A 50 -2.91 7.68 9.78
C GLU A 50 -2.51 8.00 11.23
N SER A 51 -1.33 7.55 11.68
CA SER A 51 -0.82 7.85 13.04
C SER A 51 -0.46 9.33 13.23
N ALA A 52 -0.03 10.02 12.17
CA ALA A 52 0.19 11.46 12.17
C ALA A 52 -1.12 12.28 12.05
N GLY A 53 -2.28 11.63 12.01
CA GLY A 53 -3.59 12.28 11.95
C GLY A 53 -4.10 12.60 10.54
N PHE A 54 -3.37 12.21 9.49
CA PHE A 54 -3.82 12.35 8.10
C PHE A 54 -4.73 11.18 7.73
N ARG A 55 -6.04 11.42 7.73
CA ARG A 55 -7.05 10.42 7.33
C ARG A 55 -7.43 10.60 5.85
N PRO A 56 -7.42 9.54 5.04
CA PRO A 56 -7.84 9.64 3.65
C PRO A 56 -9.34 9.96 3.57
N LYS A 57 -9.70 10.98 2.76
CA LYS A 57 -11.07 11.50 2.63
C LYS A 57 -12.12 10.48 2.13
N ASN A 58 -11.68 9.39 1.50
CA ASN A 58 -12.54 8.36 0.90
C ASN A 58 -12.44 6.99 1.61
N ARG A 59 -12.05 6.95 2.89
CA ARG A 59 -12.04 5.69 3.65
C ARG A 59 -13.49 5.27 3.87
N LYS A 60 -13.98 4.30 3.08
CA LYS A 60 -15.28 3.66 3.36
C LYS A 60 -15.21 3.07 4.77
N HIS A 61 -15.98 3.64 5.68
CA HIS A 61 -16.21 3.09 7.01
C HIS A 61 -17.58 2.43 7.03
N GLY A 62 -17.76 1.42 7.89
CA GLY A 62 -19.07 0.80 8.08
C GLY A 62 -20.10 1.78 8.63
N ASP A 63 -21.37 1.38 8.62
CA ASP A 63 -22.51 2.20 9.05
C ASP A 63 -22.51 2.58 10.55
N ALA A 64 -21.51 2.10 11.30
CA ALA A 64 -21.26 2.40 12.71
C ALA A 64 -20.09 3.38 12.93
N CYS A 65 -19.91 4.40 12.09
CA CYS A 65 -18.87 5.43 12.33
C CYS A 65 -19.29 6.40 13.44
N GLY A 66 -18.50 6.46 14.52
CA GLY A 66 -18.65 7.42 15.63
C GLY A 66 -17.93 8.76 15.40
N CYS A 67 -17.83 9.20 14.15
CA CYS A 67 -17.08 10.40 13.76
C CYS A 67 -17.97 11.66 13.80
N GLU A 68 -17.62 12.64 14.63
CA GLU A 68 -18.40 13.89 14.82
C GLU A 68 -18.47 14.79 13.57
N THR A 69 -17.53 14.62 12.63
CA THR A 69 -17.36 15.49 11.46
C THR A 69 -18.02 14.99 10.17
N CYS A 70 -18.60 13.80 10.15
CA CYS A 70 -19.13 13.20 8.92
C CYS A 70 -20.61 13.51 8.63
N ALA A 71 -21.29 14.30 9.47
CA ALA A 71 -22.72 14.62 9.32
C ALA A 71 -23.06 15.50 8.10
N SER A 72 -22.09 16.23 7.54
CA SER A 72 -22.31 17.17 6.43
C SER A 72 -22.06 16.61 5.03
N GLU A 73 -21.28 15.52 4.89
CA GLU A 73 -20.80 15.06 3.57
C GLU A 73 -21.54 13.83 3.03
N HIS A 74 -22.26 13.05 3.84
CA HIS A 74 -23.12 11.96 3.36
C HIS A 74 -24.18 11.55 4.39
N ARG A 75 -25.34 11.08 3.93
CA ARG A 75 -26.39 10.49 4.77
C ARG A 75 -26.18 8.97 4.84
N HIS A 76 -26.05 8.41 6.04
CA HIS A 76 -26.19 6.98 6.24
C HIS A 76 -27.67 6.62 6.15
N ASP A 77 -28.03 5.78 5.18
CA ASP A 77 -29.40 5.29 5.04
C ASP A 77 -29.63 4.24 6.14
N LYS A 78 -30.10 4.68 7.31
CA LYS A 78 -30.53 3.79 8.38
C LYS A 78 -31.84 3.14 7.97
N ASN A 79 -31.79 2.26 6.98
CA ASN A 79 -32.95 1.47 6.60
C ASN A 79 -33.11 0.32 7.61
N TYR A 80 -33.64 0.65 8.78
CA TYR A 80 -34.27 -0.31 9.66
C TYR A 80 -35.65 -0.61 9.07
N LEU A 81 -35.76 -1.70 8.32
CA LEU A 81 -37.04 -2.28 7.97
C LEU A 81 -37.05 -3.77 8.27
N ASN A 82 -37.67 -4.04 9.43
CA ASN A 82 -38.28 -5.27 9.97
C ASN A 82 -37.41 -6.50 10.21
#